data_AF-A0A965PTF0-F1
#
_entry.id   AF-A0A965PTF0-F1
#
_cell.length_a   1.000
_cell.length_b   1.000
_cell.length_c   1.000
_cell.angle_alpha   90.00
_cell.angle_beta   90.00
_cell.angle_gamma   90.00
#
_symmetry.space_group_name_H-M   'P 1'
#
loop_
_entity.id
_entity.type
_entity.pdbx_description
1 polymer ?
#
loop_
_entity_poly.entity_id
_entity_poly.type
_entity_poly.pdbx_seq_one_letter_code
_entity_poly.pdbx_strand_id
1 'polypeptide(L)'
;MSFRSLLRDTAMEMVESGRPLIANDVVKEVQVRYPEEYAAEVDRLAFNACNREAKKLLKDLSEDDGKAQLTLPGLDLPSVIAIPCEGGDFVYRATYACTLDEVEAGRIVRASNVLAAQAKLDSYDENLRRLRPVMESHPGITVGDAAKIIAGEAS
;
A
#
# COMPACT_ATOMS: atom_id res chain seq x y z
N MET A 1 27.66 0.16 -4.25
CA MET A 1 27.13 -1.18 -4.62
C MET A 1 25.75 -1.32 -3.99
N SER A 2 24.77 -2.00 -4.59
CA SER A 2 23.41 -2.10 -4.02
C SER A 2 23.32 -3.21 -2.96
N PHE A 3 22.45 -3.09 -1.96
CA PHE A 3 22.23 -4.17 -0.99
C PHE A 3 21.77 -5.47 -1.68
N ARG A 4 20.97 -5.35 -2.75
CA ARG A 4 20.54 -6.49 -3.58
C ARG A 4 21.70 -7.19 -4.28
N SER A 5 22.71 -6.44 -4.74
CA SER A 5 23.90 -7.06 -5.33
C SER A 5 24.75 -7.76 -4.27
N LEU A 6 24.89 -7.18 -3.07
CA LEU A 6 25.61 -7.84 -1.97
C LEU A 6 24.98 -9.18 -1.56
N LEU A 7 23.65 -9.23 -1.46
CA LEU A 7 22.92 -10.49 -1.21
C LEU A 7 23.14 -11.51 -2.31
N ARG A 8 23.13 -11.08 -3.58
CA ARG A 8 23.34 -11.96 -4.73
C ARG A 8 24.75 -12.54 -4.72
N ASP A 9 25.76 -11.68 -4.59
CA ASP A 9 27.16 -12.06 -4.66
C ASP A 9 27.50 -13.01 -3.50
N THR A 10 27.02 -12.71 -2.29
CA THR A 10 27.17 -13.58 -1.12
C THR A 10 26.47 -14.93 -1.31
N ALA A 11 25.25 -14.96 -1.87
CA ALA A 11 24.55 -16.21 -2.14
C ALA A 11 25.29 -17.06 -3.19
N MET A 12 25.86 -16.45 -4.23
CA MET A 12 26.64 -17.15 -5.24
C MET A 12 27.90 -17.79 -4.65
N GLU A 13 28.65 -17.04 -3.83
CA GLU A 13 29.84 -17.58 -3.15
C GLU A 13 29.48 -18.74 -2.18
N MET A 14 28.34 -18.66 -1.51
CA MET A 14 27.85 -19.76 -0.66
C MET A 14 27.52 -21.02 -1.47
N VAL A 15 26.95 -20.87 -2.67
CA VAL A 15 26.69 -21.99 -3.58
C VAL A 15 27.99 -22.59 -4.11
N GLU A 16 28.93 -21.76 -4.54
CA GLU A 16 30.22 -22.20 -5.08
C GLU A 16 31.07 -22.94 -4.04
N SER A 17 30.95 -22.58 -2.77
CA SER A 17 31.60 -23.27 -1.64
C SER A 17 30.93 -24.58 -1.23
N GLY A 18 29.83 -24.98 -1.88
CA GLY A 18 29.09 -26.20 -1.56
C GLY A 18 28.33 -26.14 -0.23
N ARG A 19 28.15 -24.95 0.34
CA ARG A 19 27.37 -24.75 1.58
C ARG A 19 25.87 -24.80 1.25
N PRO A 20 25.02 -25.39 2.10
CA PRO A 20 23.57 -25.28 1.97
C PRO A 20 23.11 -23.81 1.98
N LEU A 21 22.23 -23.43 1.05
CA LEU A 21 21.76 -22.06 0.92
C LEU A 21 20.48 -21.84 1.71
N ILE A 22 20.58 -21.13 2.84
CA ILE A 22 19.45 -20.66 3.65
C ILE A 22 19.42 -19.13 3.56
N ALA A 23 18.27 -18.55 3.19
CA ALA A 23 18.15 -17.11 2.98
C ALA A 23 18.61 -16.28 4.19
N ASN A 24 18.26 -16.70 5.41
CA ASN A 24 18.70 -16.02 6.63
C ASN A 24 20.22 -16.05 6.81
N ASP A 25 20.90 -17.11 6.36
CA ASP A 25 22.35 -17.21 6.51
C ASP A 25 23.07 -16.32 5.49
N VAL A 26 22.50 -16.14 4.28
CA VAL A 26 22.97 -15.12 3.32
C VAL A 26 22.90 -13.73 3.95
N VAL A 27 21.78 -13.40 4.61
CA VAL A 27 21.61 -12.09 5.26
C VAL A 27 22.60 -11.92 6.41
N LYS A 28 22.81 -12.93 7.25
CA LYS A 28 23.81 -12.90 8.33
C LYS A 28 25.24 -12.73 7.79
N GLU A 29 25.57 -13.41 6.71
CA GLU A 29 26.89 -13.32 6.09
C GLU A 29 27.11 -11.91 5.50
N VAL A 30 26.09 -11.32 4.86
CA VAL A 30 26.13 -9.91 4.44
C VAL A 30 26.28 -8.97 5.63
N GLN A 31 25.55 -9.20 6.72
CA GLN A 31 25.66 -8.39 7.95
C GLN A 31 27.08 -8.42 8.53
N VAL A 32 27.75 -9.57 8.50
CA VAL A 32 29.13 -9.72 9.00
C VAL A 32 30.14 -9.09 8.05
N ARG A 33 30.00 -9.28 6.74
CA ARG A 33 30.98 -8.83 5.73
C ARG A 33 30.83 -7.36 5.34
N TYR A 34 29.61 -6.85 5.37
CA TYR A 34 29.22 -5.51 4.90
C TYR A 34 28.33 -4.82 5.96
N PRO A 35 28.86 -4.60 7.19
CA PRO A 35 28.05 -4.13 8.32
C PRO A 35 27.47 -2.73 8.10
N GLU A 36 28.18 -1.84 7.40
CA GLU A 36 27.71 -0.49 7.12
C GLU A 36 26.57 -0.48 6.09
N GLU A 37 26.70 -1.23 5.00
CA GLU A 37 25.64 -1.36 4.00
C GLU A 37 24.41 -2.08 4.53
N TYR A 38 24.61 -3.08 5.39
CA TYR A 38 23.52 -3.74 6.09
C TYR A 38 22.79 -2.77 7.04
N ALA A 39 23.53 -2.02 7.86
CA ALA A 39 22.94 -1.04 8.77
C ALA A 39 22.15 0.03 8.00
N ALA A 40 22.72 0.58 6.92
CA ALA A 40 22.07 1.57 6.07
C ALA A 40 20.77 1.03 5.43
N GLU A 41 20.76 -0.24 4.99
CA GLU A 41 19.56 -0.85 4.44
C GLU A 41 18.50 -1.11 5.52
N VAL A 42 18.90 -1.57 6.71
CA VAL A 42 17.99 -1.75 7.85
C VAL A 42 17.34 -0.42 8.22
N ASP A 43 18.12 0.65 8.34
CA ASP A 43 17.61 2.00 8.64
C ASP A 43 16.65 2.47 7.55
N ARG A 44 16.99 2.26 6.28
CA ARG A 44 16.11 2.59 5.15
C ARG A 44 14.79 1.82 5.19
N LEU A 45 14.84 0.51 5.46
CA LEU A 45 13.64 -0.33 5.55
C LEU A 45 12.78 0.03 6.77
N ALA A 46 13.40 0.27 7.92
CA ALA A 46 12.73 0.70 9.14
C ALA A 46 12.06 2.05 8.95
N PHE A 47 12.78 3.04 8.40
CA PHE A 47 12.22 4.36 8.06
C PHE A 47 11.02 4.23 7.12
N ASN A 48 11.13 3.43 6.06
CA ASN A 48 10.02 3.21 5.13
C ASN A 48 8.82 2.54 5.80
N ALA A 49 9.03 1.60 6.71
CA ALA A 49 7.95 0.97 7.46
C ALA A 49 7.26 1.98 8.40
N CYS A 50 8.04 2.73 9.19
CA CYS A 50 7.53 3.79 10.06
C CYS A 50 6.78 4.86 9.26
N ASN A 51 7.29 5.27 8.10
CA ASN A 51 6.64 6.26 7.24
C ASN A 51 5.30 5.75 6.69
N ARG A 52 5.20 4.47 6.33
CA ARG A 52 3.92 3.86 5.93
C ARG A 52 2.90 3.87 7.07
N GLU A 53 3.31 3.49 8.28
CA GLU A 53 2.42 3.52 9.45
C GLU A 53 2.02 4.95 9.82
N ALA A 54 2.92 5.92 9.74
CA ALA A 54 2.61 7.33 9.96
C ALA A 54 1.62 7.86 8.90
N LYS A 55 1.83 7.56 7.61
CA LYS A 55 0.90 7.92 6.53
C LYS A 55 -0.48 7.29 6.75
N LYS A 56 -0.53 6.04 7.20
CA LYS A 56 -1.79 5.36 7.53
C LYS A 56 -2.51 6.04 8.70
N LEU A 57 -1.80 6.31 9.80
CA LEU A 57 -2.37 7.02 10.96
C LEU A 57 -2.93 8.39 10.58
N LEU A 58 -2.18 9.17 9.79
CA LEU A 58 -2.62 10.50 9.34
C LEU A 58 -3.83 10.43 8.40
N LYS A 59 -3.88 9.40 7.54
CA LYS A 59 -5.03 9.13 6.69
C LYS A 59 -6.26 8.77 7.53
N ASP A 60 -6.11 7.88 8.50
CA ASP A 60 -7.19 7.47 9.40
C ASP A 60 -7.76 8.68 10.16
N LEU A 61 -6.90 9.60 10.65
CA LEU A 61 -7.35 10.86 11.28
C LEU A 61 -8.12 11.79 10.34
N SER A 62 -7.88 11.71 9.02
CA SER A 62 -8.63 12.46 8.02
C SER A 62 -9.95 11.77 7.64
N GLU A 63 -10.05 10.45 7.74
CA GLU A 63 -11.20 9.65 7.27
C GLU A 63 -12.15 9.19 8.39
N ASP A 64 -11.79 9.37 9.67
CA ASP A 64 -12.63 8.93 10.80
C ASP A 64 -13.78 9.92 11.10
N ASP A 65 -14.92 9.67 10.43
CA ASP A 65 -16.18 10.41 10.56
C ASP A 65 -16.82 10.33 11.98
N GLY A 66 -16.28 9.52 12.91
CA GLY A 66 -16.91 9.28 14.23
C GLY A 66 -16.14 9.78 15.46
N LYS A 67 -14.81 9.93 15.38
CA LYS A 67 -13.98 10.29 16.56
C LYS A 67 -13.01 11.43 16.32
N ALA A 68 -12.73 11.74 15.07
CA ALA A 68 -11.80 12.78 14.65
C ALA A 68 -12.57 13.91 13.95
N GLN A 69 -13.72 14.29 14.50
CA GLN A 69 -14.51 15.41 14.03
C GLN A 69 -14.22 16.60 14.94
N LEU A 70 -13.76 17.71 14.36
CA LEU A 70 -13.75 18.96 15.10
C LEU A 70 -15.21 19.37 15.23
N THR A 71 -15.79 19.21 16.42
CA THR A 71 -17.09 19.81 16.75
C THR A 71 -16.93 21.32 16.83
N LEU A 72 -16.76 21.95 15.67
CA LEU A 72 -16.94 23.37 15.50
C LEU A 72 -18.45 23.63 15.47
N PRO A 73 -18.97 24.62 16.21
CA PRO A 73 -20.40 24.90 16.22
C PRO A 73 -20.96 25.07 14.80
N GLY A 74 -21.80 24.12 14.37
CA GLY A 74 -22.48 24.16 13.07
C GLY A 74 -21.69 23.67 11.85
N LEU A 75 -20.49 23.10 12.02
CA LEU A 75 -19.69 22.55 10.91
C LEU A 75 -19.32 21.10 11.15
N ASP A 76 -19.68 20.25 10.19
CA ASP A 76 -19.25 18.86 10.10
C ASP A 76 -18.04 18.81 9.16
N LEU A 77 -16.85 18.92 9.76
CA LEU A 77 -15.58 18.83 9.04
C LEU A 77 -14.66 17.82 9.71
N PRO A 78 -13.76 17.17 8.93
CA PRO A 78 -12.75 16.29 9.49
C PRO A 78 -11.83 17.05 10.46
N SER A 79 -11.14 16.36 11.36
CA SER A 79 -10.16 16.99 12.26
C SER A 79 -8.91 17.47 11.54
N VAL A 80 -8.57 16.80 10.44
CA VAL A 80 -7.38 17.02 9.64
C VAL A 80 -7.74 17.00 8.15
N ILE A 81 -7.16 17.93 7.39
CA ILE A 81 -7.26 18.01 5.94
C ILE A 81 -5.92 17.62 5.32
N ALA A 82 -5.97 16.68 4.38
CA ALA A 82 -4.84 16.37 3.50
C ALA A 82 -4.77 17.39 2.36
N ILE A 83 -3.72 18.18 2.33
CA ILE A 83 -3.46 19.23 1.33
C ILE A 83 -2.37 18.71 0.38
N PRO A 84 -2.62 18.68 -0.93
CA PRO A 84 -1.63 18.22 -1.90
C PRO A 84 -0.44 19.19 -1.95
N CYS A 85 0.77 18.66 -2.04
CA CYS A 85 2.01 19.41 -2.23
C CYS A 85 2.69 19.05 -3.55
N GLU A 86 3.65 19.87 -3.97
CA GLU A 86 4.49 19.56 -5.12
C GLU A 86 5.20 18.20 -4.92
N GLY A 87 5.24 17.38 -5.97
CA GLY A 87 5.84 16.04 -5.92
C GLY A 87 4.89 14.90 -5.54
N GLY A 88 3.60 15.18 -5.32
CA GLY A 88 2.58 14.15 -5.08
C GLY A 88 2.50 13.65 -3.63
N ASP A 89 3.18 14.32 -2.70
CA ASP A 89 3.00 14.14 -1.27
C ASP A 89 1.84 15.01 -0.73
N PHE A 90 1.46 14.77 0.52
CA PHE A 90 0.40 15.49 1.22
C PHE A 90 0.91 16.05 2.53
N VAL A 91 0.51 17.28 2.85
CA VAL A 91 0.61 17.85 4.20
C VAL A 91 -0.73 17.69 4.89
N TYR A 92 -0.71 17.15 6.10
CA TYR A 92 -1.88 16.97 6.93
C TYR A 92 -1.94 18.13 7.93
N ARG A 93 -2.98 18.97 7.83
CA ARG A 93 -3.17 20.13 8.70
C ARG A 93 -4.48 20.02 9.47
N ALA A 94 -4.46 20.41 10.74
CA ALA A 94 -5.67 20.45 11.54
C ALA A 94 -6.68 21.45 10.95
N THR A 95 -7.94 21.05 10.81
CA THR A 95 -8.95 21.82 10.07
C THR A 95 -9.19 23.22 10.61
N TYR A 96 -9.13 23.41 11.93
CA TYR A 96 -9.28 24.73 12.56
C TYR A 96 -8.16 25.72 12.17
N ALA A 97 -7.04 25.22 11.65
CA ALA A 97 -5.88 26.00 11.24
C ALA A 97 -5.75 26.11 9.70
N CYS A 98 -6.69 25.54 8.95
CA CYS A 98 -6.67 25.61 7.48
C CYS A 98 -7.26 26.93 6.97
N THR A 99 -6.68 27.47 5.91
CA THR A 99 -7.31 28.53 5.11
C THR A 99 -8.40 27.97 4.20
N LEU A 100 -9.23 28.83 3.60
CA LEU A 100 -10.25 28.40 2.65
C LEU A 100 -9.63 27.66 1.45
N ASP A 101 -8.57 28.21 0.86
CA ASP A 101 -7.86 27.59 -0.27
C ASP A 101 -7.35 26.19 0.08
N GLU A 102 -6.89 25.98 1.32
CA GLU A 102 -6.43 24.69 1.80
C GLU A 102 -7.58 23.69 2.00
N VAL A 103 -8.73 24.15 2.49
CA VAL A 103 -9.96 23.35 2.58
C VAL A 103 -10.44 22.93 1.19
N GLU A 104 -10.44 23.86 0.22
CA GLU A 104 -10.83 23.59 -1.16
C GLU A 104 -9.87 22.63 -1.86
N ALA A 105 -8.56 22.78 -1.63
CA ALA A 105 -7.55 21.83 -2.11
C ALA A 105 -7.80 20.43 -1.53
N GLY A 106 -8.11 20.34 -0.23
CA GLY A 106 -8.49 19.08 0.41
C GLY A 106 -9.77 18.47 -0.16
N ARG A 107 -10.76 19.29 -0.54
CA ARG A 107 -11.98 18.82 -1.22
C ARG A 107 -11.67 18.14 -2.55
N ILE A 108 -10.72 18.67 -3.33
CA ILE A 108 -10.29 18.06 -4.60
C ILE A 108 -9.73 16.66 -4.36
N VAL A 109 -8.89 16.50 -3.34
CA VAL A 109 -8.32 15.19 -2.95
C VAL A 109 -9.42 14.21 -2.57
N ARG A 110 -10.38 14.63 -1.73
CA ARG A 110 -11.52 13.78 -1.34
C ARG A 110 -12.37 13.37 -2.54
N ALA A 111 -12.69 14.31 -3.43
CA ALA A 111 -13.45 14.01 -4.64
C ALA A 111 -12.72 13.00 -5.54
N SER A 112 -11.40 13.15 -5.70
CA SER A 112 -10.56 12.19 -6.43
C SER A 112 -10.60 10.80 -5.78
N ASN A 113 -10.53 10.71 -4.45
CA ASN A 113 -10.60 9.44 -3.74
C ASN A 113 -11.96 8.75 -3.92
N VAL A 114 -13.06 9.50 -3.90
CA VAL A 114 -14.41 8.97 -4.17
C VAL A 114 -14.49 8.40 -5.60
N LEU A 115 -14.01 9.14 -6.60
CA LEU A 115 -13.98 8.66 -7.99
C LEU A 115 -13.13 7.40 -8.14
N ALA A 116 -11.96 7.35 -7.48
CA ALA A 116 -11.10 6.17 -7.50
C ALA A 116 -11.74 4.96 -6.82
N ALA A 117 -12.48 5.17 -5.72
CA ALA A 117 -13.23 4.12 -5.03
C ALA A 117 -14.38 3.59 -5.91
N GLN A 118 -15.12 4.48 -6.57
CA GLN A 118 -16.18 4.12 -7.50
C GLN A 118 -15.64 3.29 -8.67
N ALA A 119 -14.54 3.72 -9.29
CA ALA A 119 -13.93 2.98 -10.40
C ALA A 119 -13.48 1.55 -10.00
N LYS A 120 -13.02 1.36 -8.77
CA LYS A 120 -12.69 0.02 -8.24
C LYS A 120 -13.94 -0.84 -8.06
N LEU A 121 -15.03 -0.27 -7.57
CA LEU A 121 -16.30 -0.97 -7.43
C LEU A 121 -16.87 -1.36 -8.81
N ASP A 122 -16.86 -0.44 -9.77
CA ASP A 122 -17.32 -0.69 -11.14
C ASP A 122 -16.53 -1.85 -11.79
N SER A 123 -15.20 -1.86 -11.60
CA SER A 123 -14.34 -2.95 -12.07
C SER A 123 -14.66 -4.28 -11.40
N TYR A 124 -14.93 -4.28 -10.10
CA TYR A 124 -15.34 -5.47 -9.37
C TYR A 124 -16.67 -6.03 -9.88
N ASP A 125 -17.67 -5.17 -10.08
CA ASP A 125 -18.99 -5.54 -10.58
C ASP A 125 -18.94 -6.06 -12.02
N GLU A 126 -18.09 -5.50 -12.87
CA GLU A 126 -17.83 -6.02 -14.21
C GLU A 126 -17.28 -7.46 -14.15
N ASN A 127 -16.27 -7.69 -13.30
CA ASN A 127 -15.70 -9.03 -13.13
C ASN A 127 -16.72 -10.02 -12.54
N LEU A 128 -17.55 -9.58 -11.60
CA LEU A 128 -18.65 -10.41 -11.09
C LEU A 128 -19.67 -10.73 -12.17
N ARG A 129 -20.03 -9.78 -13.04
CA ARG A 129 -20.94 -10.02 -14.17
C ARG A 129 -20.39 -11.09 -15.13
N ARG A 130 -19.07 -11.15 -15.30
CA ARG A 130 -18.41 -12.20 -16.11
C ARG A 130 -18.36 -13.55 -15.40
N LEU A 131 -18.11 -13.56 -14.10
CA LEU A 131 -18.00 -14.80 -13.29
C LEU A 131 -19.35 -15.47 -13.05
N ARG A 132 -20.40 -14.67 -12.84
CA ARG A 132 -21.71 -15.13 -12.37
C ARG A 132 -22.32 -16.25 -13.21
N PRO A 133 -22.39 -16.18 -14.55
CA PRO A 133 -22.99 -17.25 -15.35
C PRO A 133 -22.28 -18.60 -15.18
N VAL A 134 -20.95 -18.58 -15.03
CA VAL A 134 -20.14 -19.81 -14.90
C VAL A 134 -20.31 -20.41 -13.51
N MET A 135 -20.25 -19.57 -12.47
CA MET A 135 -20.39 -20.02 -11.08
C MET A 135 -21.82 -20.45 -10.73
N GLU A 136 -22.84 -19.82 -11.30
CA GLU A 136 -24.24 -20.25 -11.14
C GLU A 136 -24.51 -21.58 -11.86
N SER A 137 -23.87 -21.81 -13.01
CA SER A 137 -24.00 -23.07 -13.76
C SER A 137 -23.25 -24.23 -13.11
N HIS A 138 -22.26 -23.95 -12.24
CA HIS A 138 -21.44 -24.96 -11.57
C HIS A 138 -21.37 -24.68 -10.06
N PRO A 139 -22.45 -24.94 -9.30
CA PRO A 139 -22.45 -24.73 -7.86
C PRO A 139 -21.31 -25.51 -7.17
N GLY A 140 -20.43 -24.81 -6.46
CA GLY A 140 -19.33 -25.41 -5.71
C GLY A 140 -17.93 -25.23 -6.30
N ILE A 141 -17.80 -24.67 -7.51
CA ILE A 141 -16.48 -24.31 -8.06
C ILE A 141 -15.95 -23.01 -7.44
N THR A 142 -14.63 -22.85 -7.39
CA THR A 142 -14.01 -21.62 -6.90
C THR A 142 -13.98 -20.53 -7.98
N VAL A 143 -13.74 -19.27 -7.58
CA VAL A 143 -13.47 -18.17 -8.54
C VAL A 143 -12.29 -18.50 -9.47
N GLY A 144 -11.28 -19.22 -8.96
CA GLY A 144 -10.13 -19.66 -9.75
C GLY A 144 -10.51 -20.67 -10.84
N ASP A 145 -11.40 -21.61 -10.51
CA ASP A 145 -11.90 -22.59 -11.49
C ASP A 145 -12.80 -21.92 -12.53
N ALA A 146 -13.69 -21.02 -12.08
CA ALA A 146 -14.51 -20.22 -12.99
C ALA A 146 -13.65 -19.36 -13.93
N ALA A 147 -12.55 -18.79 -13.44
CA ALA A 147 -11.61 -18.04 -14.27
C ALA A 147 -10.92 -18.93 -15.32
N LYS A 148 -10.52 -20.16 -14.97
CA LYS A 148 -9.98 -21.12 -15.94
C LYS A 148 -11.01 -21.51 -17.01
N ILE A 149 -12.27 -21.72 -16.63
CA ILE A 149 -13.36 -22.00 -17.58
C ILE A 149 -13.56 -20.81 -18.51
N ILE A 150 -13.59 -19.57 -17.99
CA ILE A 150 -13.70 -18.34 -18.81
C ILE A 150 -12.50 -18.18 -19.76
N ALA A 151 -11.29 -18.55 -19.30
CA ALA A 151 -10.08 -18.51 -20.11
C ALA A 151 -9.99 -19.65 -21.15
N GLY A 152 -10.91 -20.63 -21.11
CA GLY A 152 -10.89 -21.81 -21.98
C GLY A 152 -9.85 -22.87 -21.57
N GLU A 153 -9.38 -22.83 -20.32
CA GLU A 153 -8.33 -23.70 -19.78
C GLU A 153 -8.90 -24.92 -19.03
N ALA A 154 -10.20 -24.95 -18.75
CA ALA A 154 -10.90 -26.08 -18.14
C ALA A 154 -12.07 -26.50 -19.04
N SER A 155 -12.10 -27.79 -19.42
CA SER A 155 -13.21 -28.43 -20.17
C SER A 155 -14.27 -28.96 -19.22
#